data_AF-A0A3D1XV09-F1
#
_entry.id   AF-A0A3D1XV09-F1
#
_cell.length_a   1.000
_cell.length_b   1.000
_cell.length_c   1.000
_cell.angle_alpha   90.00
_cell.angle_beta   90.00
_cell.angle_gamma   90.00
#
_symmetry.space_group_name_H-M   'P 1'
#
loop_
_entity.id
_entity.type
_entity.pdbx_description
1 polymer ?
#
loop_
_entity_poly.entity_id
_entity_poly.type
_entity_poly.pdbx_seq_one_letter_code
_entity_poly.pdbx_strand_id
1 'polypeptide(L)'
;MRKLLICTEPKNEIEKGLKRMYLKRVREMFKKTLSMESIFNIFDEVFHGLSQASLVSENLHSFYESLLTITSYYQHSQAGRGSLVAKLLEDLGTSEKMEFEFALMKLPQLLGQTIKIEESGLTKQKFDIINKSNENLVFCELKMKVYSGCTAGRIELMEKFNKFTKLIIGNQSFRNCIKNGGIKNIFLIGGILFDIQGTPATAQKDEEWGICYNGLLRGKNDIIKTLKDKNIQYMIDDKKIPEKAFLIEFEIDEIKVNIIAVYGNEVIKSLFVGKQKYDIEHFRKQLGNMLYDDLWLGQIITISERAVLDQNFKKNKNLNNYVISILKNNGMLLEVNKFRLSRNNETLEKVTLKIIEMVKDYDKNLSEISPIPAEIIIKSSGEDYDIKDYVADIIQFLSCKDVLNILR
;
A
#
# COMPACT_ATOMS: atom_id res chain seq x y z
N MET A 1 -24.68 -0.65 7.50
CA MET A 1 -23.52 -1.52 7.88
C MET A 1 -22.32 -1.20 7.01
N ARG A 2 -21.13 -1.23 7.60
CA ARG A 2 -19.83 -1.09 6.93
C ARG A 2 -19.31 -2.43 6.41
N LYS A 3 -18.53 -2.38 5.33
CA LYS A 3 -17.92 -3.54 4.69
C LYS A 3 -16.55 -3.81 5.35
N LEU A 4 -16.57 -4.48 6.50
CA LEU A 4 -15.38 -4.81 7.29
C LEU A 4 -14.92 -6.25 7.04
N LEU A 5 -13.79 -6.42 6.34
CA LEU A 5 -13.20 -7.74 6.06
C LEU A 5 -12.81 -8.47 7.34
N ILE A 6 -12.42 -7.76 8.40
CA ILE A 6 -12.08 -8.38 9.69
C ILE A 6 -13.29 -9.07 10.35
N CYS A 7 -14.51 -8.72 9.96
CA CYS A 7 -15.75 -9.27 10.49
C CYS A 7 -16.40 -10.32 9.58
N THR A 8 -15.80 -10.62 8.42
CA THR A 8 -16.37 -11.55 7.44
C THR A 8 -15.41 -12.69 7.15
N GLU A 9 -15.92 -13.80 6.62
CA GLU A 9 -15.07 -14.88 6.11
C GLU A 9 -14.48 -14.49 4.75
N PRO A 10 -13.16 -14.66 4.56
CA PRO A 10 -12.51 -14.35 3.29
C PRO A 10 -12.97 -15.35 2.21
N LYS A 11 -13.27 -14.84 1.02
CA LYS A 11 -13.77 -15.62 -0.12
C LYS A 11 -12.66 -16.34 -0.88
N ASN A 12 -11.43 -15.90 -0.74
CA ASN A 12 -10.26 -16.44 -1.44
C ASN A 12 -8.96 -16.19 -0.64
N GLU A 13 -7.86 -16.76 -1.13
CA GLU A 13 -6.56 -16.63 -0.46
C GLU A 13 -5.99 -15.19 -0.50
N ILE A 14 -6.45 -14.32 -1.41
CA ILE A 14 -6.07 -12.89 -1.41
C ILE A 14 -6.72 -12.19 -0.22
N GLU A 15 -8.03 -12.35 -0.06
CA GLU A 15 -8.79 -11.80 1.07
C GLU A 15 -8.31 -12.35 2.41
N LYS A 16 -7.89 -13.62 2.46
CA LYS A 16 -7.29 -14.21 3.67
C LYS A 16 -5.96 -13.55 4.02
N GLY A 17 -5.14 -13.22 3.03
CA GLY A 17 -3.94 -12.40 3.19
C GLY A 17 -4.28 -11.01 3.73
N LEU A 18 -5.22 -10.32 3.07
CA LEU A 18 -5.66 -8.98 3.44
C LEU A 18 -6.26 -8.92 4.85
N LYS A 19 -7.14 -9.85 5.20
CA LYS A 19 -7.76 -9.95 6.53
C LYS A 19 -6.70 -10.02 7.62
N ARG A 20 -5.67 -10.85 7.46
CA ARG A 20 -4.55 -10.95 8.42
C ARG A 20 -3.83 -9.61 8.58
N MET A 21 -3.59 -8.91 7.47
CA MET A 21 -2.92 -7.62 7.48
C MET A 21 -3.77 -6.52 8.12
N TYR A 22 -5.05 -6.46 7.78
CA TYR A 22 -6.00 -5.50 8.36
C TYR A 22 -6.19 -5.76 9.85
N LEU A 23 -6.41 -7.01 10.27
CA LEU A 23 -6.52 -7.38 11.67
C LEU A 23 -5.32 -6.89 12.48
N LYS A 24 -4.10 -7.12 12.00
CA LYS A 24 -2.89 -6.64 12.68
C LYS A 24 -2.92 -5.13 12.88
N ARG A 25 -3.35 -4.37 11.87
CA ARG A 25 -3.37 -2.90 11.90
C ARG A 25 -4.49 -2.34 12.76
N VAL A 26 -5.71 -2.86 12.59
CA VAL A 26 -6.87 -2.48 13.39
C VAL A 26 -6.61 -2.75 14.88
N ARG A 27 -6.00 -3.89 15.22
CA ARG A 27 -5.62 -4.20 16.62
C ARG A 27 -4.66 -3.16 17.21
N GLU A 28 -3.60 -2.81 16.50
CA GLU A 28 -2.64 -1.81 17.00
C GLU A 28 -3.24 -0.40 17.09
N MET A 29 -4.10 -0.02 16.15
CA MET A 29 -4.86 1.23 16.24
C MET A 29 -5.78 1.24 17.45
N PHE A 30 -6.63 0.23 17.59
CA PHE A 30 -7.65 0.22 18.65
C PHE A 30 -7.05 0.18 20.05
N LYS A 31 -5.85 -0.40 20.24
CA LYS A 31 -5.13 -0.28 21.52
C LYS A 31 -4.89 1.18 21.94
N LYS A 32 -4.64 2.06 20.97
CA LYS A 32 -4.42 3.49 21.22
C LYS A 32 -5.67 4.25 21.64
N THR A 33 -6.87 3.65 21.50
CA THR A 33 -8.11 4.21 22.07
C THR A 33 -8.18 4.06 23.59
N LEU A 34 -7.32 3.22 24.19
CA LEU A 34 -7.35 2.93 25.63
C LEU A 34 -6.33 3.75 26.43
N SER A 35 -5.50 4.55 25.76
CA SER A 35 -4.36 5.23 26.37
C SER A 35 -4.19 6.64 25.85
N MET A 36 -3.74 7.53 26.74
CA MET A 36 -3.32 8.91 26.44
C MET A 36 -1.82 9.02 26.16
N GLU A 37 -1.07 7.92 26.19
CA GLU A 37 0.37 7.92 25.91
C GLU A 37 0.64 8.50 24.52
N SER A 38 1.32 9.65 24.49
CA SER A 38 1.78 10.32 23.28
C SER A 38 3.20 9.88 22.96
N ILE A 39 3.51 9.79 21.67
CA ILE A 39 4.88 9.56 21.19
C ILE A 39 5.67 10.86 21.02
N PHE A 40 4.99 12.00 21.10
CA PHE A 40 5.59 13.32 20.89
C PHE A 40 6.10 13.88 22.19
N ASN A 41 7.36 14.29 22.20
CA ASN A 41 7.91 15.07 23.29
C ASN A 41 7.64 16.57 23.07
N ILE A 42 7.99 17.40 24.04
CA ILE A 42 7.71 18.85 23.99
C ILE A 42 8.36 19.57 22.79
N PHE A 43 9.49 19.07 22.29
CA PHE A 43 10.13 19.64 21.08
C PHE A 43 9.31 19.31 19.83
N ASP A 44 8.82 18.07 19.74
CA ASP A 44 7.95 17.66 18.64
C ASP A 44 6.64 18.45 18.65
N GLU A 45 6.07 18.70 19.83
CA GLU A 45 4.87 19.51 19.97
C GLU A 45 5.05 20.95 19.48
N VAL A 46 6.19 21.57 19.77
CA VAL A 46 6.52 22.90 19.27
C VAL A 46 6.74 22.87 17.76
N PHE A 47 7.51 21.90 17.26
CA PHE A 47 7.86 21.81 15.85
C PHE A 47 6.64 21.52 14.95
N HIS A 48 5.74 20.65 15.40
CA HIS A 48 4.50 20.35 14.69
C HIS A 48 3.42 21.42 14.89
N GLY A 49 3.62 22.39 15.77
CA GLY A 49 2.64 23.44 16.08
C GLY A 49 1.51 22.98 17.01
N LEU A 50 1.65 21.84 17.69
CA LEU A 50 0.70 21.36 18.70
C LEU A 50 0.60 22.32 19.89
N SER A 51 1.71 22.97 20.24
CA SER A 51 1.76 24.01 21.28
C SER A 51 1.03 25.29 20.87
N GLN A 52 0.90 25.57 19.56
CA GLN A 52 0.07 26.66 19.07
C GLN A 52 -1.40 26.24 18.99
N ALA A 53 -1.68 25.00 18.59
CA ALA A 53 -3.03 24.46 18.58
C ALA A 53 -3.68 24.50 19.97
N SER A 54 -2.92 24.21 21.04
CA SER A 54 -3.43 24.29 22.42
C SER A 54 -3.80 25.70 22.86
N LEU A 55 -3.17 26.73 22.30
CA LEU A 55 -3.49 28.13 22.55
C LEU A 55 -4.75 28.60 21.81
N VAL A 56 -5.10 27.94 20.70
CA VAL A 56 -6.24 28.30 19.84
C VAL A 56 -7.50 27.52 20.21
N SER A 57 -7.38 26.21 20.41
CA SER A 57 -8.52 25.34 20.72
C SER A 57 -8.06 24.00 21.30
N GLU A 58 -8.56 23.66 22.49
CA GLU A 58 -8.30 22.35 23.10
C GLU A 58 -8.81 21.20 22.24
N ASN A 59 -9.95 21.37 21.56
CA ASN A 59 -10.50 20.38 20.63
C ASN A 59 -9.57 20.16 19.44
N LEU A 60 -9.04 21.24 18.85
CA LEU A 60 -8.10 21.17 17.74
C LEU A 60 -6.79 20.49 18.16
N HIS A 61 -6.26 20.83 19.33
CA HIS A 61 -5.08 20.19 19.88
C HIS A 61 -5.30 18.68 20.09
N SER A 62 -6.41 18.29 20.71
CA SER A 62 -6.75 16.88 20.98
C SER A 62 -6.85 16.07 19.68
N PHE A 63 -7.49 16.66 18.65
CA PHE A 63 -7.59 16.05 17.32
C PHE A 63 -6.23 15.92 16.65
N TYR A 64 -5.43 16.99 16.64
CA TYR A 64 -4.18 17.05 15.90
C TYR A 64 -3.10 16.15 16.53
N GLU A 65 -3.03 16.08 17.86
CA GLU A 65 -2.18 15.10 18.56
C GLU A 65 -2.59 13.68 18.19
N SER A 66 -3.89 13.38 18.26
CA SER A 66 -4.42 12.06 17.94
C SER A 66 -4.12 11.69 16.49
N LEU A 67 -4.31 12.62 15.55
CA LEU A 67 -3.99 12.42 14.14
C LEU A 67 -2.52 12.04 13.95
N LEU A 68 -1.59 12.80 14.51
CA LEU A 68 -0.16 12.55 14.37
C LEU A 68 0.24 11.22 15.02
N THR A 69 -0.30 10.92 16.21
CA THR A 69 0.01 9.69 16.96
C THR A 69 -0.49 8.45 16.20
N ILE A 70 -1.70 8.50 15.65
CA ILE A 70 -2.27 7.37 14.90
C ILE A 70 -1.63 7.22 13.51
N THR A 71 -1.33 8.31 12.81
CA THR A 71 -0.80 8.25 11.44
C THR A 71 0.69 7.96 11.34
N SER A 72 1.50 8.33 12.35
CA SER A 72 2.94 8.01 12.43
C SER A 72 3.20 6.50 12.31
N TYR A 73 2.35 5.67 12.93
CA TYR A 73 2.41 4.21 12.86
C TYR A 73 2.23 3.66 11.42
N TYR A 74 1.57 4.42 10.54
CA TYR A 74 1.27 4.02 9.17
C TYR A 74 2.33 4.42 8.16
N GLN A 75 2.97 5.59 8.34
CA GLN A 75 3.87 6.14 7.33
C GLN A 75 5.15 5.30 7.12
N HIS A 76 5.59 4.54 8.12
CA HIS A 76 6.81 3.72 8.04
C HIS A 76 6.61 2.30 7.48
N SER A 77 5.38 1.90 7.15
CA SER A 77 5.09 0.51 6.84
C SER A 77 4.73 0.26 5.37
N GLN A 78 5.58 -0.46 4.64
CA GLN A 78 5.24 -1.00 3.32
C GLN A 78 4.17 -2.12 3.35
N ALA A 79 3.75 -2.58 4.55
CA ALA A 79 2.48 -3.26 4.88
C ALA A 79 1.86 -4.14 3.78
N GLY A 80 2.61 -5.08 3.18
CA GLY A 80 2.07 -6.10 2.27
C GLY A 80 1.29 -5.59 1.05
N ARG A 81 1.32 -4.27 0.76
CA ARG A 81 0.74 -3.69 -0.45
C ARG A 81 1.42 -4.29 -1.68
N GLY A 82 2.73 -4.46 -1.61
CA GLY A 82 3.52 -5.18 -2.62
C GLY A 82 3.00 -6.60 -2.87
N SER A 83 2.75 -7.39 -1.81
CA SER A 83 2.24 -8.76 -1.96
C SER A 83 0.82 -8.86 -2.52
N LEU A 84 -0.06 -7.87 -2.24
CA LEU A 84 -1.39 -7.82 -2.84
C LEU A 84 -1.28 -7.50 -4.33
N VAL A 85 -0.55 -6.42 -4.67
CA VAL A 85 -0.35 -5.97 -6.04
C VAL A 85 0.28 -7.09 -6.87
N ALA A 86 1.28 -7.76 -6.31
CA ALA A 86 1.93 -8.92 -6.89
C ALA A 86 0.93 -10.00 -7.32
N LYS A 87 0.14 -10.48 -6.36
CA LYS A 87 -0.82 -11.56 -6.61
C LYS A 87 -1.91 -11.17 -7.61
N LEU A 88 -2.36 -9.93 -7.58
CA LEU A 88 -3.32 -9.41 -8.55
C LEU A 88 -2.69 -9.24 -9.96
N LEU A 89 -1.41 -8.90 -10.05
CA LEU A 89 -0.71 -8.82 -11.33
C LEU A 89 -0.53 -10.20 -11.98
N GLU A 90 -0.30 -11.25 -11.18
CA GLU A 90 -0.19 -12.63 -11.67
C GLU A 90 -1.46 -13.08 -12.43
N ASP A 91 -2.64 -12.66 -11.95
CA ASP A 91 -3.93 -12.99 -12.58
C ASP A 91 -4.13 -12.32 -13.96
N LEU A 92 -3.32 -11.32 -14.32
CA LEU A 92 -3.49 -10.57 -15.58
C LEU A 92 -2.95 -11.29 -16.81
N GLY A 93 -2.18 -12.37 -16.65
CA GLY A 93 -1.56 -13.04 -17.80
C GLY A 93 -1.19 -14.49 -17.53
N THR A 94 -0.47 -15.07 -18.48
CA THR A 94 0.10 -16.41 -18.35
C THR A 94 1.61 -16.34 -18.19
N SER A 95 2.14 -17.04 -17.19
CA SER A 95 3.56 -17.21 -16.95
C SER A 95 3.89 -18.67 -16.66
N GLU A 96 5.06 -19.15 -17.08
CA GLU A 96 5.56 -20.45 -16.61
C GLU A 96 6.01 -20.35 -15.15
N LYS A 97 6.68 -19.22 -14.82
CA LYS A 97 7.14 -18.94 -13.47
C LYS A 97 7.23 -17.44 -13.27
N MET A 98 6.55 -16.94 -12.24
CA MET A 98 6.59 -15.54 -11.83
C MET A 98 6.95 -15.46 -10.34
N GLU A 99 7.92 -14.62 -9.99
CA GLU A 99 8.31 -14.39 -8.59
C GLU A 99 8.38 -12.88 -8.31
N PHE A 100 8.12 -12.51 -7.06
CA PHE A 100 8.08 -11.12 -6.58
C PHE A 100 9.23 -10.86 -5.60
N GLU A 101 9.69 -9.61 -5.55
CA GLU A 101 10.88 -9.20 -4.78
C GLU A 101 12.09 -10.11 -5.04
N PHE A 102 12.28 -10.45 -6.32
CA PHE A 102 13.20 -11.47 -6.78
C PHE A 102 14.66 -11.04 -6.61
N ALA A 103 15.44 -11.81 -5.85
CA ALA A 103 16.87 -11.58 -5.74
C ALA A 103 17.60 -12.23 -6.92
N LEU A 104 18.41 -11.48 -7.66
CA LEU A 104 19.08 -11.95 -8.88
C LEU A 104 19.98 -13.17 -8.65
N MET A 105 20.54 -13.31 -7.45
CA MET A 105 21.29 -14.50 -7.01
C MET A 105 20.50 -15.81 -7.10
N LYS A 106 19.16 -15.75 -7.09
CA LYS A 106 18.27 -16.91 -7.21
C LYS A 106 17.96 -17.28 -8.67
N LEU A 107 18.50 -16.54 -9.65
CA LEU A 107 18.26 -16.80 -11.07
C LEU A 107 18.56 -18.24 -11.50
N PRO A 108 19.65 -18.89 -11.05
CA PRO A 108 19.91 -20.28 -11.40
C PRO A 108 18.78 -21.21 -10.96
N GLN A 109 18.27 -21.02 -9.73
CA GLN A 109 17.19 -21.82 -9.15
C GLN A 109 15.86 -21.56 -9.89
N LEU A 110 15.62 -20.31 -10.31
CA LEU A 110 14.48 -19.98 -11.15
C LEU A 110 14.51 -20.75 -12.47
N LEU A 111 15.71 -20.86 -13.06
CA LEU A 111 15.98 -21.54 -14.33
C LEU A 111 16.23 -23.06 -14.20
N GLY A 112 15.99 -23.65 -13.01
CA GLY A 112 16.15 -25.09 -12.79
C GLY A 112 17.60 -25.59 -12.75
N GLN A 113 18.55 -24.70 -12.48
CA GLN A 113 19.99 -25.00 -12.45
C GLN A 113 20.52 -25.02 -11.01
N THR A 114 21.57 -25.82 -10.79
CA THR A 114 22.28 -25.96 -9.50
C THR A 114 23.53 -25.09 -9.38
N ILE A 115 23.85 -24.32 -10.41
CA ILE A 115 25.02 -23.43 -10.42
C ILE A 115 24.85 -22.29 -9.43
N LYS A 116 25.97 -21.81 -8.87
CA LYS A 116 26.00 -20.64 -8.00
C LYS A 116 26.58 -19.46 -8.77
N ILE A 117 25.89 -18.33 -8.72
CA ILE A 117 26.43 -17.05 -9.18
C ILE A 117 27.29 -16.48 -8.05
N GLU A 118 28.45 -15.93 -8.39
CA GLU A 118 29.32 -15.26 -7.42
C GLU A 118 28.66 -14.00 -6.86
N GLU A 119 28.83 -13.78 -5.55
CA GLU A 119 28.27 -12.64 -4.87
C GLU A 119 29.11 -11.38 -5.13
N SER A 120 28.47 -10.35 -5.68
CA SER A 120 29.10 -9.06 -6.02
C SER A 120 28.08 -7.94 -5.87
N GLY A 121 28.54 -6.68 -5.91
CA GLY A 121 27.64 -5.53 -5.92
C GLY A 121 26.64 -5.53 -7.10
N LEU A 122 26.99 -6.21 -8.21
CA LEU A 122 26.12 -6.34 -9.39
C LEU A 122 25.13 -7.51 -9.28
N THR A 123 25.44 -8.55 -8.51
CA THR A 123 24.58 -9.74 -8.38
C THR A 123 23.65 -9.68 -7.17
N LYS A 124 23.92 -8.79 -6.20
CA LYS A 124 23.03 -8.47 -5.05
C LYS A 124 21.75 -7.71 -5.39
N GLN A 125 21.46 -7.51 -6.67
CA GLN A 125 20.28 -6.78 -7.11
C GLN A 125 19.00 -7.56 -6.78
N LYS A 126 17.94 -6.82 -6.45
CA LYS A 126 16.58 -7.35 -6.31
C LYS A 126 15.66 -6.65 -7.30
N PHE A 127 14.79 -7.39 -7.96
CA PHE A 127 13.78 -6.86 -8.86
C PHE A 127 12.38 -7.01 -8.26
N ASP A 128 11.48 -6.06 -8.51
CA ASP A 128 10.10 -6.17 -8.00
C ASP A 128 9.42 -7.44 -8.53
N ILE A 129 9.62 -7.75 -9.81
CA ILE A 129 9.02 -8.90 -10.48
C ILE A 129 10.04 -9.55 -11.41
N ILE A 130 10.03 -10.88 -11.44
CA ILE A 130 10.58 -11.67 -12.56
C ILE A 130 9.49 -12.54 -13.17
N ASN A 131 9.43 -12.63 -14.49
CA ASN A 131 8.51 -13.49 -15.22
C ASN A 131 9.26 -14.26 -16.31
N LYS A 132 9.19 -15.59 -16.25
CA LYS A 132 9.69 -16.51 -17.28
C LYS A 132 8.52 -17.03 -18.11
N SER A 133 8.67 -16.92 -19.44
CA SER A 133 7.75 -17.51 -20.42
C SER A 133 8.52 -17.90 -21.68
N ASN A 134 8.60 -19.21 -21.96
CA ASN A 134 9.39 -19.78 -23.04
C ASN A 134 10.87 -19.30 -22.95
N GLU A 135 11.40 -18.79 -24.06
CA GLU A 135 12.76 -18.25 -24.18
C GLU A 135 12.89 -16.80 -23.66
N ASN A 136 11.84 -16.26 -23.04
CA ASN A 136 11.80 -14.88 -22.53
C ASN A 136 11.95 -14.84 -21.02
N LEU A 137 12.79 -13.93 -20.54
CA LEU A 137 12.95 -13.60 -19.14
C LEU A 137 12.74 -12.11 -18.93
N VAL A 138 11.71 -11.77 -18.18
CA VAL A 138 11.31 -10.39 -17.93
C VAL A 138 11.66 -10.04 -16.49
N PHE A 139 12.44 -8.97 -16.30
CA PHE A 139 12.66 -8.31 -15.02
C PHE A 139 11.88 -7.00 -15.05
N CYS A 140 11.00 -6.78 -14.09
CA CYS A 140 10.18 -5.58 -14.04
C CYS A 140 10.33 -4.85 -12.71
N GLU A 141 10.47 -3.54 -12.81
CA GLU A 141 10.44 -2.58 -11.72
C GLU A 141 9.19 -1.73 -11.87
N LEU A 142 8.33 -1.74 -10.86
CA LEU A 142 7.02 -1.10 -10.94
C LEU A 142 6.95 0.13 -10.04
N LYS A 143 6.37 1.18 -10.60
CA LYS A 143 5.97 2.36 -9.83
C LYS A 143 4.48 2.55 -10.03
N MET A 144 3.77 2.58 -8.91
CA MET A 144 2.31 2.62 -8.93
C MET A 144 1.79 3.90 -9.57
N LYS A 145 2.44 5.04 -9.32
CA LYS A 145 2.05 6.33 -9.87
C LYS A 145 3.20 7.06 -10.56
N VAL A 146 2.85 8.00 -11.43
CA VAL A 146 3.82 8.89 -12.11
C VAL A 146 4.73 9.64 -11.14
N TYR A 147 4.25 9.99 -9.94
CA TYR A 147 5.04 10.69 -8.90
C TYR A 147 5.65 9.77 -7.83
N SER A 148 5.55 8.45 -7.95
CA SER A 148 6.08 7.53 -6.94
C SER A 148 7.61 7.61 -6.84
N GLY A 149 8.10 8.12 -5.70
CA GLY A 149 9.54 8.25 -5.40
C GLY A 149 10.21 9.47 -6.03
N CYS A 150 9.45 10.36 -6.68
CA CYS A 150 9.97 11.54 -7.37
C CYS A 150 11.10 11.18 -8.37
N THR A 151 11.98 12.14 -8.68
CA THR A 151 13.16 11.92 -9.54
C THR A 151 14.04 10.78 -9.02
N ALA A 152 14.24 10.71 -7.70
CA ALA A 152 15.11 9.72 -7.06
C ALA A 152 14.65 8.28 -7.34
N GLY A 153 13.34 8.03 -7.28
CA GLY A 153 12.76 6.72 -7.54
C GLY A 153 12.94 6.25 -9.00
N ARG A 154 13.03 7.18 -9.96
CA ARG A 154 13.35 6.87 -11.37
C ARG A 154 14.83 6.61 -11.57
N ILE A 155 15.68 7.39 -10.91
CA ILE A 155 17.14 7.20 -10.93
C ILE A 155 17.48 5.82 -10.37
N GLU A 156 16.94 5.46 -9.20
CA GLU A 156 17.18 4.15 -8.57
C GLU A 156 16.79 2.98 -9.49
N LEU A 157 15.61 3.08 -10.13
CA LEU A 157 15.13 2.09 -11.10
C LEU A 157 16.12 1.94 -12.26
N MET A 158 16.53 3.04 -12.88
CA MET A 158 17.41 3.00 -14.04
C MET A 158 18.85 2.62 -13.68
N GLU A 159 19.32 2.96 -12.47
CA GLU A 159 20.61 2.50 -11.96
C GLU A 159 20.65 0.98 -11.82
N LYS A 160 19.54 0.35 -11.41
CA LYS A 160 19.40 -1.11 -11.38
C LYS A 160 19.53 -1.70 -12.78
N PHE A 161 18.87 -1.11 -13.79
CA PHE A 161 19.01 -1.56 -15.18
C PHE A 161 20.42 -1.36 -15.72
N ASN A 162 21.09 -0.27 -15.35
CA ASN A 162 22.49 -0.06 -15.73
C ASN A 162 23.43 -1.07 -15.06
N LYS A 163 23.22 -1.39 -13.77
CA LYS A 163 23.97 -2.44 -13.07
C LYS A 163 23.77 -3.81 -13.72
N PHE A 164 22.53 -4.16 -14.11
CA PHE A 164 22.25 -5.37 -14.88
C PHE A 164 22.97 -5.35 -16.23
N THR A 165 22.94 -4.23 -16.95
CA THR A 165 23.63 -4.06 -18.24
C THR A 165 25.14 -4.31 -18.10
N LYS A 166 25.77 -3.72 -17.07
CA LYS A 166 27.19 -3.98 -16.74
C LYS A 166 27.45 -5.45 -16.42
N LEU A 167 26.56 -6.10 -15.69
CA LEU A 167 26.68 -7.51 -15.32
C LEU A 167 26.62 -8.41 -16.55
N ILE A 168 25.59 -8.26 -17.39
CA ILE A 168 25.40 -9.13 -18.55
C ILE A 168 26.50 -8.96 -19.59
N ILE A 169 27.09 -7.76 -19.71
CA ILE A 169 28.24 -7.52 -20.60
C ILE A 169 29.54 -8.06 -19.98
N GLY A 170 29.75 -7.86 -18.68
CA GLY A 170 31.03 -8.16 -18.04
C GLY A 170 31.21 -9.61 -17.55
N ASN A 171 30.13 -10.37 -17.36
CA ASN A 171 30.20 -11.65 -16.65
C ASN A 171 29.75 -12.83 -17.54
N GLN A 172 30.71 -13.62 -18.02
CA GLN A 172 30.46 -14.80 -18.84
C GLN A 172 29.69 -15.90 -18.08
N SER A 173 29.98 -16.12 -16.79
CA SER A 173 29.28 -17.12 -15.98
C SER A 173 27.79 -16.81 -15.87
N PHE A 174 27.46 -15.53 -15.68
CA PHE A 174 26.08 -15.04 -15.67
C PHE A 174 25.38 -15.23 -17.03
N ARG A 175 26.06 -14.92 -18.14
CA ARG A 175 25.50 -15.20 -19.49
C ARG A 175 25.29 -16.68 -19.73
N ASN A 176 26.22 -17.53 -19.29
CA ASN A 176 26.09 -18.98 -19.42
C ASN A 176 24.91 -19.50 -18.58
N CYS A 177 24.68 -18.95 -17.38
CA CYS A 177 23.48 -19.25 -16.59
C CYS A 177 22.20 -18.96 -17.37
N ILE A 178 22.13 -17.80 -18.04
CA ILE A 178 20.96 -17.41 -18.84
C ILE A 178 20.76 -18.37 -20.03
N LYS A 179 21.82 -18.59 -20.83
CA LYS A 179 21.77 -19.47 -22.02
C LYS A 179 21.42 -20.92 -21.68
N ASN A 180 22.06 -21.47 -20.65
CA ASN A 180 21.79 -22.84 -20.20
C ASN A 180 20.35 -23.01 -19.67
N GLY A 181 19.71 -21.91 -19.27
CA GLY A 181 18.29 -21.87 -18.90
C GLY A 181 17.34 -21.79 -20.10
N GLY A 182 17.86 -21.80 -21.33
CA GLY A 182 17.08 -21.68 -22.57
C GLY A 182 16.57 -20.27 -22.86
N ILE A 183 17.13 -19.24 -22.20
CA ILE A 183 16.69 -17.86 -22.37
C ILE A 183 17.46 -17.20 -23.51
N LYS A 184 16.73 -16.68 -24.50
CA LYS A 184 17.27 -15.90 -25.63
C LYS A 184 16.93 -14.42 -25.54
N ASN A 185 15.82 -14.08 -24.88
CA ASN A 185 15.35 -12.70 -24.77
C ASN A 185 15.24 -12.27 -23.32
N ILE A 186 15.85 -11.14 -23.00
CA ILE A 186 15.74 -10.49 -21.70
C ILE A 186 15.02 -9.16 -21.88
N PHE A 187 14.07 -8.88 -21.00
CA PHE A 187 13.35 -7.62 -20.95
C PHE A 187 13.56 -6.98 -19.57
N LEU A 188 14.14 -5.78 -19.52
CA LEU A 188 14.19 -4.94 -18.33
C LEU A 188 13.11 -3.86 -18.47
N ILE A 189 12.03 -3.99 -17.71
CA ILE A 189 10.82 -3.17 -17.85
C ILE A 189 10.71 -2.20 -16.68
N GLY A 190 10.86 -0.91 -16.95
CA GLY A 190 10.51 0.16 -16.04
C GLY A 190 9.04 0.53 -16.26
N GLY A 191 8.14 0.07 -15.39
CA GLY A 191 6.71 0.20 -15.57
C GLY A 191 6.08 1.27 -14.66
N ILE A 192 5.20 2.10 -15.23
CA ILE A 192 4.41 3.09 -14.50
C ILE A 192 2.93 2.83 -14.74
N LEU A 193 2.20 2.45 -13.69
CA LEU A 193 0.82 1.96 -13.84
C LEU A 193 -0.21 3.10 -13.98
N PHE A 194 -0.22 4.04 -13.03
CA PHE A 194 -1.28 5.06 -12.95
C PHE A 194 -0.75 6.50 -12.99
N ASP A 195 -1.57 7.41 -13.48
CA ASP A 195 -1.35 8.85 -13.40
C ASP A 195 -1.81 9.43 -12.04
N ILE A 196 -1.83 10.76 -11.94
CA ILE A 196 -2.26 11.47 -10.71
C ILE A 196 -3.74 11.23 -10.40
N GLN A 197 -4.57 11.12 -11.43
CA GLN A 197 -6.01 10.93 -11.31
C GLN A 197 -6.38 9.46 -11.07
N GLY A 198 -5.41 8.54 -11.08
CA GLY A 198 -5.65 7.11 -10.93
C GLY A 198 -6.14 6.43 -12.22
N THR A 199 -5.97 7.07 -13.36
CA THR A 199 -6.18 6.48 -14.69
C THR A 199 -4.88 5.87 -15.21
N PRO A 200 -4.88 5.04 -16.28
CA PRO A 200 -3.65 4.50 -16.83
C PRO A 200 -2.65 5.61 -17.16
N ALA A 201 -1.39 5.41 -16.76
CA ALA A 201 -0.35 6.41 -17.00
C ALA A 201 -0.02 6.53 -18.49
N THR A 202 0.50 7.70 -18.88
CA THR A 202 1.09 7.94 -20.20
C THR A 202 2.41 8.70 -20.05
N ALA A 203 3.29 8.56 -21.05
CA ALA A 203 4.54 9.30 -21.12
C ALA A 203 4.31 10.81 -21.14
N GLN A 204 3.30 11.28 -21.88
CA GLN A 204 2.95 12.70 -21.94
C GLN A 204 2.61 13.25 -20.55
N LYS A 205 1.75 12.57 -19.79
CA LYS A 205 1.39 13.02 -18.45
C LYS A 205 2.62 13.05 -17.52
N ASP A 206 3.49 12.04 -17.59
CA ASP A 206 4.74 12.02 -16.80
C ASP A 206 5.70 13.17 -17.19
N GLU A 207 5.78 13.49 -18.49
CA GLU A 207 6.53 14.63 -19.04
C GLU A 207 5.97 15.98 -18.54
N GLU A 208 4.66 16.19 -18.65
CA GLU A 208 3.98 17.43 -18.27
C GLU A 208 4.23 17.81 -16.81
N TRP A 209 4.25 16.82 -15.91
CA TRP A 209 4.55 17.06 -14.50
C TRP A 209 6.04 17.32 -14.25
N GLY A 210 6.94 16.82 -15.08
CA GLY A 210 8.38 17.11 -15.05
C GLY A 210 9.16 16.64 -13.81
N ILE A 211 8.49 16.16 -12.76
CA ILE A 211 9.11 15.78 -11.49
C ILE A 211 9.95 14.50 -11.65
N CYS A 212 9.42 13.48 -12.30
CA CYS A 212 10.05 12.16 -12.33
C CYS A 212 10.76 11.86 -13.64
N TYR A 213 10.17 12.27 -14.76
CA TYR A 213 10.61 11.93 -16.11
C TYR A 213 12.09 12.24 -16.40
N ASN A 214 12.62 13.34 -15.87
CA ASN A 214 14.04 13.69 -16.03
C ASN A 214 15.00 12.65 -15.44
N GLY A 215 14.64 12.01 -14.34
CA GLY A 215 15.42 10.92 -13.74
C GLY A 215 15.47 9.69 -14.65
N LEU A 216 14.38 9.43 -15.37
CA LEU A 216 14.27 8.34 -16.34
C LEU A 216 15.19 8.59 -17.54
N LEU A 217 15.17 9.81 -18.11
CA LEU A 217 16.04 10.21 -19.22
C LEU A 217 17.53 10.18 -18.84
N ARG A 218 17.87 10.64 -17.64
CA ARG A 218 19.25 10.56 -17.13
C ARG A 218 19.73 9.11 -17.08
N GLY A 219 18.92 8.23 -16.50
CA GLY A 219 19.23 6.81 -16.43
C GLY A 219 19.37 6.14 -17.80
N LYS A 220 18.54 6.52 -18.78
CA LYS A 220 18.67 6.10 -20.18
C LYS A 220 20.06 6.43 -20.72
N ASN A 221 20.51 7.67 -20.52
CA ASN A 221 21.81 8.13 -21.00
C ASN A 221 22.98 7.40 -20.32
N ASP A 222 22.86 7.04 -19.04
CA ASP A 222 23.89 6.28 -18.32
C ASP A 222 24.05 4.84 -18.85
N ILE A 223 22.96 4.22 -19.28
CA ILE A 223 22.97 2.91 -19.95
C ILE A 223 23.61 3.03 -21.33
N ILE A 224 23.20 4.02 -22.13
CA ILE A 224 23.78 4.28 -23.46
C ILE A 224 25.29 4.50 -23.35
N LYS A 225 25.73 5.30 -22.38
CA LYS A 225 27.14 5.52 -22.11
C LYS A 225 27.86 4.20 -21.81
N THR A 226 27.28 3.35 -20.98
CA THR A 226 27.85 2.03 -20.67
C THR A 226 28.00 1.15 -21.92
N LEU A 227 27.00 1.13 -22.81
CA LEU A 227 27.05 0.38 -24.06
C LEU A 227 28.16 0.92 -24.99
N LYS A 228 28.25 2.25 -25.14
CA LYS A 228 29.32 2.92 -25.91
C LYS A 228 30.71 2.62 -25.35
N ASP A 229 30.90 2.79 -24.04
CA ASP A 229 32.18 2.57 -23.36
C ASP A 229 32.65 1.10 -23.50
N LYS A 230 31.72 0.17 -23.68
CA LYS A 230 31.98 -1.26 -23.91
C LYS A 230 31.94 -1.69 -25.37
N ASN A 231 31.79 -0.75 -26.29
CA ASN A 231 31.76 -0.98 -27.73
C ASN A 231 30.68 -2.00 -28.18
N ILE A 232 29.54 -2.01 -27.47
CA ILE A 232 28.39 -2.84 -27.80
C ILE A 232 27.49 -2.09 -28.77
N GLN A 233 27.12 -2.74 -29.89
CA GLN A 233 26.15 -2.18 -30.82
C GLN A 233 24.75 -2.21 -30.21
N TYR A 234 23.99 -1.13 -30.38
CA TYR A 234 22.66 -0.99 -29.82
C TYR A 234 21.75 -0.16 -30.73
N MET A 235 20.44 -0.35 -30.58
CA MET A 235 19.39 0.44 -31.22
C MET A 235 18.61 1.18 -30.14
N ILE A 236 18.11 2.38 -30.48
CA ILE A 236 17.20 3.14 -29.63
C ILE A 236 15.95 3.46 -30.43
N ASP A 237 14.79 3.10 -29.89
CA ASP A 237 13.50 3.58 -30.34
C ASP A 237 12.89 4.52 -29.30
N ASP A 238 13.02 5.82 -29.59
CA ASP A 238 12.45 6.93 -28.81
C ASP A 238 11.19 7.51 -29.48
N LYS A 239 10.48 6.72 -30.31
CA LYS A 239 9.21 7.18 -30.90
C LYS A 239 8.25 7.56 -29.77
N LYS A 240 7.76 8.80 -29.85
CA LYS A 240 6.75 9.34 -28.92
C LYS A 240 5.41 8.66 -29.15
N ILE A 241 5.20 7.54 -28.48
CA ILE A 241 3.89 6.90 -28.34
C ILE A 241 3.43 7.03 -26.89
N PRO A 242 2.11 7.16 -26.62
CA PRO A 242 1.63 7.47 -25.28
C PRO A 242 2.06 6.49 -24.18
N GLU A 243 2.23 5.21 -24.52
CA GLU A 243 2.46 4.14 -23.55
C GLU A 243 3.94 3.70 -23.45
N LYS A 244 4.86 4.37 -24.15
CA LYS A 244 6.29 4.04 -24.15
C LYS A 244 7.13 5.31 -24.21
N ALA A 245 8.04 5.48 -23.24
CA ALA A 245 9.03 6.57 -23.31
C ALA A 245 10.18 6.21 -24.25
N PHE A 246 10.72 5.00 -24.13
CA PHE A 246 11.80 4.52 -24.99
C PHE A 246 11.96 3.00 -24.94
N LEU A 247 12.74 2.50 -25.90
CA LEU A 247 13.26 1.14 -25.97
C LEU A 247 14.75 1.20 -26.35
N ILE A 248 15.61 0.52 -25.60
CA ILE A 248 17.00 0.26 -25.96
C ILE A 248 17.14 -1.23 -26.23
N GLU A 249 17.64 -1.59 -27.40
CA GLU A 249 17.90 -2.99 -27.78
C GLU A 249 19.40 -3.19 -28.01
N PHE A 250 19.95 -4.29 -27.50
CA PHE A 250 21.29 -4.75 -27.85
C PHE A 250 21.37 -6.27 -27.74
N GLU A 251 22.40 -6.85 -28.33
CA GLU A 251 22.61 -8.30 -28.32
C GLU A 251 24.01 -8.62 -27.76
N ILE A 252 24.10 -9.68 -26.96
CA ILE A 252 25.37 -10.18 -26.47
C ILE A 252 25.32 -11.70 -26.31
N ASP A 253 26.29 -12.41 -26.90
CA ASP A 253 26.35 -13.87 -26.93
C ASP A 253 24.99 -14.53 -27.29
N GLU A 254 24.33 -14.07 -28.37
CA GLU A 254 23.01 -14.55 -28.82
C GLU A 254 21.84 -14.27 -27.85
N ILE A 255 22.07 -13.48 -26.79
CA ILE A 255 21.02 -13.00 -25.89
C ILE A 255 20.62 -11.59 -26.32
N LYS A 256 19.37 -11.44 -26.77
CA LYS A 256 18.76 -10.14 -27.04
C LYS A 256 18.30 -9.51 -25.73
N VAL A 257 18.75 -8.29 -25.45
CA VAL A 257 18.37 -7.52 -24.26
C VAL A 257 17.58 -6.28 -24.68
N ASN A 258 16.39 -6.13 -24.10
CA ASN A 258 15.47 -5.02 -24.35
C ASN A 258 15.26 -4.26 -23.03
N ILE A 259 15.63 -2.99 -22.98
CA ILE A 259 15.41 -2.12 -21.83
C ILE A 259 14.32 -1.13 -22.21
N ILE A 260 13.17 -1.21 -21.54
CA ILE A 260 11.95 -0.53 -21.96
C ILE A 260 11.37 0.26 -20.79
N ALA A 261 10.99 1.51 -21.03
CA ALA A 261 10.21 2.31 -20.10
C ALA A 261 8.80 2.51 -20.65
N VAL A 262 7.81 1.95 -19.97
CA VAL A 262 6.42 1.82 -20.44
C VAL A 262 5.40 2.25 -19.39
N TYR A 263 4.22 2.59 -19.87
CA TYR A 263 3.15 3.20 -19.08
C TYR A 263 1.82 2.47 -19.28
N GLY A 264 0.98 2.46 -18.25
CA GLY A 264 -0.40 1.98 -18.33
C GLY A 264 -0.49 0.53 -18.80
N ASN A 265 -1.29 0.30 -19.85
CA ASN A 265 -1.54 -1.05 -20.38
C ASN A 265 -0.29 -1.71 -20.97
N GLU A 266 0.63 -0.93 -21.54
CA GLU A 266 1.85 -1.47 -22.11
C GLU A 266 2.76 -2.08 -21.02
N VAL A 267 2.61 -1.68 -19.75
CA VAL A 267 3.29 -2.35 -18.62
C VAL A 267 2.86 -3.81 -18.52
N ILE A 268 1.55 -4.08 -18.52
CA ILE A 268 1.00 -5.43 -18.40
C ILE A 268 1.35 -6.24 -19.64
N LYS A 269 1.19 -5.63 -20.82
CA LYS A 269 1.53 -6.27 -22.09
C LYS A 269 3.01 -6.64 -22.18
N SER A 270 3.91 -5.75 -21.78
CA SER A 270 5.35 -6.02 -21.77
C SER A 270 5.71 -7.07 -20.72
N LEU A 271 5.10 -7.02 -19.53
CA LEU A 271 5.32 -7.99 -18.46
C LEU A 271 5.01 -9.44 -18.88
N PHE A 272 3.95 -9.63 -19.68
CA PHE A 272 3.53 -10.94 -20.18
C PHE A 272 3.93 -11.21 -21.64
N VAL A 273 4.79 -10.37 -22.22
CA VAL A 273 5.29 -10.53 -23.60
C VAL A 273 4.14 -10.69 -24.61
N GLY A 274 3.08 -9.89 -24.45
CA GLY A 274 1.89 -9.90 -25.30
C GLY A 274 0.87 -11.00 -25.00
N LYS A 275 1.09 -11.84 -23.97
CA LYS A 275 0.18 -12.94 -23.57
C LYS A 275 -0.69 -12.62 -22.35
N GLN A 276 -0.93 -11.34 -22.10
CA GLN A 276 -1.87 -10.92 -21.06
C GLN A 276 -3.31 -11.30 -21.42
N LYS A 277 -4.07 -11.74 -20.42
CA LYS A 277 -5.52 -12.03 -20.53
C LYS A 277 -6.36 -10.78 -20.30
N TYR A 278 -5.85 -9.87 -19.47
CA TYR A 278 -6.56 -8.70 -18.99
C TYR A 278 -5.66 -7.47 -19.05
N ASP A 279 -6.29 -6.31 -18.96
CA ASP A 279 -5.65 -5.00 -19.00
C ASP A 279 -5.57 -4.37 -17.59
N ILE A 280 -5.04 -3.15 -17.51
CA ILE A 280 -4.93 -2.43 -16.25
C ILE A 280 -6.29 -2.04 -15.67
N GLU A 281 -7.33 -1.95 -16.49
CA GLU A 281 -8.68 -1.62 -16.05
C GLU A 281 -9.32 -2.78 -15.29
N HIS A 282 -9.08 -4.02 -15.74
CA HIS A 282 -9.42 -5.21 -14.97
C HIS A 282 -8.74 -5.20 -13.59
N PHE A 283 -7.44 -4.91 -13.55
CA PHE A 283 -6.68 -4.79 -12.30
C PHE A 283 -7.28 -3.70 -11.37
N ARG A 284 -7.62 -2.54 -11.92
CA ARG A 284 -8.28 -1.46 -11.18
C ARG A 284 -9.64 -1.89 -10.63
N LYS A 285 -10.45 -2.61 -11.41
CA LYS A 285 -11.73 -3.16 -10.98
C LYS A 285 -11.58 -4.20 -9.87
N GLN A 286 -10.57 -5.07 -9.94
CA GLN A 286 -10.26 -6.02 -8.88
C GLN A 286 -9.91 -5.30 -7.57
N LEU A 287 -9.05 -4.27 -7.62
CA LEU A 287 -8.74 -3.42 -6.47
C LEU A 287 -9.99 -2.73 -5.91
N GLY A 288 -10.85 -2.20 -6.78
CA GLY A 288 -12.12 -1.57 -6.40
C GLY A 288 -13.08 -2.53 -5.68
N ASN A 289 -13.15 -3.78 -6.12
CA ASN A 289 -13.96 -4.81 -5.46
C ASN A 289 -13.41 -5.20 -4.07
N MET A 290 -12.11 -5.01 -3.86
CA MET A 290 -11.41 -5.22 -2.59
C MET A 290 -11.33 -3.96 -1.72
N LEU A 291 -12.16 -2.95 -2.00
CA LEU A 291 -12.35 -1.82 -1.08
C LEU A 291 -13.13 -2.30 0.14
N TYR A 292 -12.50 -2.15 1.29
CA TYR A 292 -13.03 -2.49 2.61
C TYR A 292 -12.81 -1.32 3.57
N ASP A 293 -13.69 -1.20 4.55
CA ASP A 293 -13.70 -0.04 5.44
C ASP A 293 -12.71 -0.15 6.60
N ASP A 294 -12.09 -1.31 6.80
CA ASP A 294 -11.32 -1.65 8.00
C ASP A 294 -10.22 -0.64 8.34
N LEU A 295 -9.46 -0.17 7.34
CA LEU A 295 -8.31 0.71 7.58
C LEU A 295 -8.72 2.19 7.68
N TRP A 296 -9.46 2.71 6.70
CA TRP A 296 -9.78 4.13 6.65
C TRP A 296 -10.73 4.51 7.81
N LEU A 297 -11.77 3.71 8.03
CA LEU A 297 -12.71 3.95 9.12
C LEU A 297 -12.06 3.65 10.46
N GLY A 298 -11.26 2.59 10.54
CA GLY A 298 -10.53 2.25 11.77
C GLY A 298 -9.61 3.38 12.23
N GLN A 299 -8.96 4.09 11.29
CA GLN A 299 -8.16 5.29 11.59
C GLN A 299 -9.03 6.43 12.12
N ILE A 300 -10.12 6.76 11.44
CA ILE A 300 -11.02 7.86 11.84
C ILE A 300 -11.60 7.60 13.24
N ILE A 301 -12.10 6.39 13.49
CA ILE A 301 -12.66 6.01 14.79
C ILE A 301 -11.57 6.07 15.87
N THR A 302 -10.36 5.57 15.59
CA THR A 302 -9.28 5.58 16.59
C THR A 302 -8.82 7.00 16.94
N ILE A 303 -8.66 7.87 15.93
CA ILE A 303 -8.33 9.29 16.12
C ILE A 303 -9.42 9.96 16.97
N SER A 304 -10.68 9.67 16.67
CA SER A 304 -11.83 10.26 17.35
C SER A 304 -11.92 9.79 18.80
N GLU A 305 -11.80 8.49 19.06
CA GLU A 305 -11.87 7.93 20.42
C GLU A 305 -10.71 8.42 21.31
N ARG A 306 -9.52 8.63 20.74
CA ARG A 306 -8.41 9.21 21.47
C ARG A 306 -8.63 10.70 21.75
N ALA A 307 -9.12 11.47 20.78
CA ALA A 307 -9.46 12.87 20.99
C ALA A 307 -10.57 13.04 22.03
N VAL A 308 -11.59 12.18 22.00
CA VAL A 308 -12.68 12.13 22.99
C VAL A 308 -12.13 11.78 24.38
N LEU A 309 -11.21 10.81 24.48
CA LEU A 309 -10.55 10.44 25.74
C LEU A 309 -9.79 11.63 26.36
N ASP A 310 -9.01 12.34 25.54
CA ASP A 310 -8.26 13.52 25.97
C ASP A 310 -9.20 14.64 26.45
N GLN A 311 -10.24 14.94 25.66
CA GLN A 311 -11.21 15.97 26.01
C GLN A 311 -11.96 15.64 27.30
N ASN A 312 -12.39 14.39 27.48
CA ASN A 312 -13.07 13.96 28.71
C ASN A 312 -12.14 14.08 29.92
N PHE A 313 -10.88 13.70 29.74
CA PHE A 313 -9.89 13.82 30.80
C PHE A 313 -9.60 15.29 31.15
N LYS A 314 -9.42 16.16 30.15
CA LYS A 314 -9.15 17.58 30.38
C LYS A 314 -10.30 18.27 31.10
N LYS A 315 -11.52 18.11 30.59
CA LYS A 315 -12.74 18.76 31.11
C LYS A 315 -13.23 18.17 32.43
N ASN A 316 -13.27 16.84 32.52
CA ASN A 316 -13.98 16.12 33.59
C ASN A 316 -13.07 15.27 34.47
N LYS A 317 -11.76 15.23 34.20
CA LYS A 317 -10.78 14.34 34.87
C LYS A 317 -11.16 12.86 34.79
N ASN A 318 -11.95 12.49 33.78
CA ASN A 318 -12.40 11.12 33.55
C ASN A 318 -11.67 10.52 32.35
N LEU A 319 -10.90 9.45 32.57
CA LEU A 319 -10.20 8.72 31.52
C LEU A 319 -11.14 7.70 30.88
N ASN A 320 -12.12 8.21 30.12
CA ASN A 320 -13.15 7.41 29.50
C ASN A 320 -13.54 7.94 28.10
N ASN A 321 -13.84 7.02 27.19
CA ASN A 321 -14.42 7.25 25.86
C ASN A 321 -15.47 6.17 25.57
N TYR A 322 -16.03 6.11 24.35
CA TYR A 322 -17.09 5.15 24.02
C TYR A 322 -16.56 3.70 24.01
N VAL A 323 -15.36 3.48 23.47
CA VAL A 323 -14.70 2.17 23.47
C VAL A 323 -14.46 1.68 24.90
N ILE A 324 -13.86 2.50 25.77
CA ILE A 324 -13.61 2.15 27.17
C ILE A 324 -14.93 1.91 27.92
N SER A 325 -15.96 2.73 27.69
CA SER A 325 -17.28 2.57 28.31
C SER A 325 -17.88 1.21 27.96
N ILE A 326 -17.85 0.84 26.67
CA ILE A 326 -18.34 -0.45 26.19
C ILE A 326 -17.52 -1.58 26.81
N LEU A 327 -16.17 -1.48 26.83
CA LEU A 327 -15.30 -2.54 27.35
C LEU A 327 -15.45 -2.76 28.86
N LYS A 328 -15.68 -1.71 29.65
CA LYS A 328 -15.84 -1.79 31.11
C LYS A 328 -17.24 -2.22 31.54
N ASN A 329 -18.24 -2.11 30.67
CA ASN A 329 -19.63 -2.46 30.98
C ASN A 329 -20.03 -3.81 30.37
N ASN A 330 -20.16 -4.84 31.21
CA ASN A 330 -20.56 -6.19 30.77
C ASN A 330 -21.93 -6.22 30.05
N GLY A 331 -22.86 -5.34 30.43
CA GLY A 331 -24.15 -5.23 29.76
C GLY A 331 -24.00 -4.73 28.33
N MET A 332 -23.18 -3.70 28.09
CA MET A 332 -22.89 -3.20 26.73
C MET A 332 -22.19 -4.27 25.89
N LEU A 333 -21.24 -5.01 26.48
CA LEU A 333 -20.58 -6.12 25.78
C LEU A 333 -21.54 -7.24 25.38
N LEU A 334 -22.54 -7.54 26.22
CA LEU A 334 -23.59 -8.49 25.87
C LEU A 334 -24.40 -8.00 24.66
N GLU A 335 -24.70 -6.71 24.57
CA GLU A 335 -25.37 -6.12 23.40
C GLU A 335 -24.49 -6.17 22.14
N VAL A 336 -23.19 -5.85 22.24
CA VAL A 336 -22.23 -6.03 21.13
C VAL A 336 -22.17 -7.50 20.68
N ASN A 337 -22.21 -8.44 21.62
CA ASN A 337 -22.24 -9.87 21.30
C ASN A 337 -23.53 -10.30 20.60
N LYS A 338 -24.69 -9.71 20.92
CA LYS A 338 -25.94 -9.96 20.19
C LYS A 338 -25.81 -9.53 18.73
N PHE A 339 -25.24 -8.33 18.48
CA PHE A 339 -24.96 -7.88 17.12
C PHE A 339 -23.97 -8.82 16.40
N ARG A 340 -22.93 -9.31 17.10
CA ARG A 340 -21.99 -10.29 16.52
C ARG A 340 -22.68 -11.57 16.07
N LEU A 341 -23.62 -12.10 16.86
CA LEU A 341 -24.36 -13.33 16.55
C LEU A 341 -25.41 -13.12 15.44
N SER A 342 -25.96 -11.92 15.31
CA SER A 342 -26.99 -11.57 14.33
C SER A 342 -26.60 -10.27 13.61
N ARG A 343 -25.64 -10.37 12.68
CA ARG A 343 -25.07 -9.20 12.00
C ARG A 343 -25.96 -8.71 10.87
N ASN A 344 -26.92 -7.84 11.18
CA ASN A 344 -27.77 -7.14 10.21
C ASN A 344 -28.06 -5.68 10.65
N ASN A 345 -28.62 -4.86 9.74
CA ASN A 345 -28.88 -3.44 10.00
C ASN A 345 -29.86 -3.21 11.16
N GLU A 346 -30.94 -3.99 11.23
CA GLU A 346 -31.96 -3.85 12.30
C GLU A 346 -31.36 -4.14 13.69
N THR A 347 -30.53 -5.18 13.78
CA THR A 347 -29.85 -5.53 15.04
C THR A 347 -28.82 -4.47 15.40
N LEU A 348 -28.07 -3.94 14.44
CA LEU A 348 -27.10 -2.87 14.66
C LEU A 348 -27.79 -1.63 15.23
N GLU A 349 -28.88 -1.18 14.60
CA GLU A 349 -29.63 -0.01 15.04
C GLU A 349 -30.14 -0.15 16.48
N LYS A 350 -30.79 -1.28 16.80
CA LYS A 350 -31.29 -1.57 18.15
C LYS A 350 -30.16 -1.59 19.19
N VAL A 351 -29.05 -2.26 18.89
CA VAL A 351 -27.89 -2.36 19.79
C VAL A 351 -27.22 -0.99 19.97
N THR A 352 -27.10 -0.20 18.91
CA THR A 352 -26.56 1.16 18.96
C THR A 352 -27.37 2.06 19.86
N LEU A 353 -28.69 2.15 19.67
CA LEU A 353 -29.56 2.99 20.51
C LEU A 353 -29.44 2.62 21.99
N LYS A 354 -29.47 1.32 22.28
CA LYS A 354 -29.34 0.81 23.64
C LYS A 354 -27.98 1.12 24.26
N ILE A 355 -26.89 0.96 23.50
CA ILE A 355 -25.54 1.30 23.99
C ILE A 355 -25.43 2.81 24.25
N ILE A 356 -25.99 3.67 23.40
CA ILE A 356 -26.00 5.12 23.63
C ILE A 356 -26.72 5.47 24.94
N GLU A 357 -27.89 4.88 25.19
CA GLU A 357 -28.62 5.08 26.45
C GLU A 357 -27.80 4.60 27.65
N MET A 358 -27.24 3.40 27.58
CA MET A 358 -26.40 2.86 28.66
C MET A 358 -25.15 3.71 28.92
N VAL A 359 -24.56 4.30 27.87
CA VAL A 359 -23.38 5.17 27.99
C VAL A 359 -23.77 6.48 28.67
N LYS A 360 -24.92 7.06 28.33
CA LYS A 360 -25.45 8.25 29.02
C LYS A 360 -25.64 7.99 30.52
N ASP A 361 -26.14 6.82 30.89
CA ASP A 361 -26.32 6.47 32.30
C ASP A 361 -24.99 6.22 33.02
N TYR A 362 -24.01 5.65 32.31
CA TYR A 362 -22.71 5.29 32.86
C TYR A 362 -21.73 6.49 32.98
N ASP A 363 -21.69 7.36 31.98
CA ASP A 363 -20.84 8.55 31.92
C ASP A 363 -21.55 9.68 31.14
N LYS A 364 -22.37 10.45 31.86
CA LYS A 364 -23.16 11.56 31.29
C LYS A 364 -22.29 12.57 30.54
N ASN A 365 -21.10 12.84 31.07
CA ASN A 365 -20.18 13.85 30.54
C ASN A 365 -19.67 13.48 29.14
N LEU A 366 -19.64 12.17 28.81
CA LEU A 366 -19.20 11.71 27.50
C LEU A 366 -20.15 12.15 26.37
N SER A 367 -21.44 12.29 26.69
CA SER A 367 -22.45 12.76 25.73
C SER A 367 -22.38 14.26 25.46
N GLU A 368 -21.65 15.01 26.28
CA GLU A 368 -21.42 16.45 26.12
C GLU A 368 -20.18 16.75 25.27
N ILE A 369 -19.38 15.72 24.95
CA ILE A 369 -18.20 15.86 24.11
C ILE A 369 -18.64 15.95 22.65
N SER A 370 -18.70 17.19 22.16
CA SER A 370 -19.08 17.51 20.79
C SER A 370 -18.28 18.72 20.29
N PRO A 371 -17.99 18.79 18.98
CA PRO A 371 -18.18 17.75 17.97
C PRO A 371 -17.14 16.63 18.07
N ILE A 372 -17.54 15.40 17.75
CA ILE A 372 -16.59 14.28 17.60
C ILE A 372 -15.89 14.42 16.24
N PRO A 373 -14.55 14.24 16.16
CA PRO A 373 -13.83 14.40 14.90
C PRO A 373 -14.40 13.58 13.73
N ALA A 374 -14.81 12.33 13.97
CA ALA A 374 -15.46 11.48 12.96
C ALA A 374 -16.70 12.13 12.34
N GLU A 375 -17.55 12.78 13.15
CA GLU A 375 -18.74 13.47 12.66
C GLU A 375 -18.37 14.60 11.70
N ILE A 376 -17.36 15.40 12.02
CA ILE A 376 -16.92 16.49 11.16
C ILE A 376 -16.32 15.95 9.86
N ILE A 377 -15.42 14.96 9.98
CA ILE A 377 -14.69 14.41 8.84
C ILE A 377 -15.65 13.75 7.87
N ILE A 378 -16.58 12.93 8.35
CA ILE A 378 -17.51 12.21 7.47
C ILE A 378 -18.59 13.15 6.93
N LYS A 379 -19.13 14.09 7.71
CA LYS A 379 -20.05 15.11 7.16
C LYS A 379 -19.42 15.94 6.04
N SER A 380 -18.11 16.18 6.10
CA SER A 380 -17.41 16.93 5.06
C SER A 380 -17.35 16.22 3.69
N SER A 381 -17.62 14.90 3.63
CA SER A 381 -17.76 14.17 2.37
C SER A 381 -19.16 14.29 1.75
N GLY A 382 -20.09 14.99 2.42
CA GLY A 382 -21.50 15.11 2.00
C GLY A 382 -22.40 13.99 2.52
N GLU A 383 -21.89 13.09 3.37
CA GLU A 383 -22.69 12.09 4.08
C GLU A 383 -23.38 12.72 5.30
N ASP A 384 -24.65 12.35 5.56
CA ASP A 384 -25.27 12.61 6.85
C ASP A 384 -24.75 11.57 7.84
N TYR A 385 -24.05 12.01 8.89
CA TYR A 385 -23.36 11.13 9.83
C TYR A 385 -23.45 11.68 11.24
N ASP A 386 -24.14 10.99 12.14
CA ASP A 386 -24.36 11.47 13.50
C ASP A 386 -23.71 10.56 14.57
N ILE A 387 -24.03 10.85 15.84
CA ILE A 387 -23.55 10.05 16.97
C ILE A 387 -23.99 8.58 16.91
N LYS A 388 -25.16 8.27 16.32
CA LYS A 388 -25.62 6.89 16.15
C LYS A 388 -24.74 6.17 15.15
N ASP A 389 -24.40 6.81 14.04
CA ASP A 389 -23.48 6.23 13.06
C ASP A 389 -22.10 5.99 13.67
N TYR A 390 -21.60 6.96 14.45
CA TYR A 390 -20.33 6.85 15.16
C TYR A 390 -20.27 5.66 16.12
N VAL A 391 -21.27 5.53 17.00
CA VAL A 391 -21.34 4.42 17.94
C VAL A 391 -21.57 3.10 17.22
N ALA A 392 -22.37 3.09 16.14
CA ALA A 392 -22.57 1.91 15.30
C ALA A 392 -21.25 1.43 14.65
N ASP A 393 -20.40 2.35 14.19
CA ASP A 393 -19.08 2.02 13.64
C ASP A 393 -18.17 1.40 14.71
N ILE A 394 -18.15 1.94 15.94
CA ILE A 394 -17.44 1.35 17.08
C ILE A 394 -17.94 -0.07 17.39
N ILE A 395 -19.26 -0.27 17.49
CA ILE A 395 -19.88 -1.58 17.74
C ILE A 395 -19.47 -2.59 16.67
N GLN A 396 -19.43 -2.17 15.40
CA GLN A 396 -19.01 -3.03 14.31
C GLN A 396 -17.57 -3.50 14.45
N PHE A 397 -16.63 -2.64 14.87
CA PHE A 397 -15.25 -3.06 15.16
C PHE A 397 -15.16 -3.97 16.39
N LEU A 398 -15.85 -3.62 17.49
CA LEU A 398 -15.83 -4.41 18.73
C LEU A 398 -16.55 -5.75 18.61
N SER A 399 -17.41 -5.92 17.60
CA SER A 399 -17.99 -7.23 17.26
C SER A 399 -16.97 -8.23 16.71
N CYS A 400 -15.80 -7.77 16.24
CA CYS A 400 -14.71 -8.64 15.83
C CYS A 400 -14.00 -9.22 17.08
N LYS A 401 -14.06 -10.55 17.25
CA LYS A 401 -13.48 -11.24 18.42
C LYS A 401 -11.98 -10.97 18.57
N ASP A 402 -11.24 -10.92 17.48
CA ASP A 402 -9.79 -10.70 17.50
C ASP A 402 -9.41 -9.27 17.93
N VAL A 403 -10.27 -8.29 17.62
CA VAL A 403 -10.13 -6.91 18.10
C VAL A 403 -10.52 -6.86 19.58
N LEU A 404 -11.66 -7.40 19.96
CA LEU A 404 -12.13 -7.37 21.34
C LEU A 404 -11.15 -8.04 22.32
N ASN A 405 -10.57 -9.17 21.93
CA ASN A 405 -9.65 -9.94 22.78
C ASN A 405 -8.33 -9.24 23.09
N ILE A 406 -7.89 -8.28 22.27
CA ILE A 406 -6.63 -7.57 22.51
C ILE A 406 -6.83 -6.28 23.33
N LEU A 407 -8.08 -5.85 23.48
CA LEU A 407 -8.47 -4.66 24.23
C LEU A 407 -8.92 -4.99 25.66
N ARG A 408 -9.10 -6.28 25.96
CA ARG A 408 -9.29 -6.84 27.30
C ARG A 408 -7.97 -7.38 27.82
#